data_AF-A0A345VEX6-F1
#
_entry.id   AF-A0A345VEX6-F1
#
_cell.length_a   1.000
_cell.length_b   1.000
_cell.length_c   1.000
_cell.angle_alpha   90.00
_cell.angle_beta   90.00
_cell.angle_gamma   90.00
#
_symmetry.space_group_name_H-M   'P 1'
#
loop_
_entity.id
_entity.type
_entity.pdbx_description
1 polymer ?
#
loop_
_entity_poly.entity_id
_entity_poly.type
_entity_poly.pdbx_seq_one_letter_code
_entity_poly.pdbx_strand_id
1 'polypeptide(L)'
;MPQSRAAAIRTRPRAQQVAIAILALLLIALLGFYTLVTGRITDGSARLRDGAGQAAAGADQLKDGAGKLADGAGLADTGAGKLSAGADKIYSGISNKLAPGADKLQAGAGEIAQGAVKIETDVTNKLAPGVYKVDDGAQKLAAGAVQLSAALSPTPAGNAENNLADGATQLDAGAARLAAGTGALAGGTDQLKGYRGANGDPEAGTGTAALAQALEMLQAAANDPVQGLVPLSVVKDKIAKITAGAHKLDAGATQLQAGAQRLEDGVGQLHAGTGKLTAGFATLAGKLNSQDPANPGVVLGTRLLADGTAKIRVGMDGVPGDPEHPGLLKAAARMTSGTSRLADGTVALNAGIKGTPGDPANPGLLGGSQALASGASELADGNTRLASGSSRLATGADKLADGNARIADGTGTLYSGAAAVSPTSMLRESDVATALGLVGVLGLGSLGTFLALRKRRVQAQTS
;
A
#
# COMPACT_ATOMS: atom_id res chain seq x y z
N MET A 1 84.34 0.59 53.05
CA MET A 1 83.99 1.43 51.88
C MET A 1 82.97 0.67 51.05
N PRO A 2 81.74 1.18 50.85
CA PRO A 2 80.69 0.45 50.14
C PRO A 2 80.80 0.71 48.63
N GLN A 3 80.89 -0.34 47.81
CA GLN A 3 80.68 -0.20 46.37
C GLN A 3 79.24 -0.54 46.03
N SER A 4 78.47 0.52 45.76
CA SER A 4 77.16 0.47 45.12
C SER A 4 77.33 -0.14 43.73
N ARG A 5 76.91 -1.40 43.54
CA ARG A 5 76.79 -1.99 42.19
C ARG A 5 75.40 -1.68 41.66
N ALA A 6 75.37 -0.69 40.77
CA ALA A 6 74.21 -0.31 39.98
C ALA A 6 73.59 -1.52 39.27
N ALA A 7 72.27 -1.69 39.43
CA ALA A 7 71.47 -2.58 38.63
C ALA A 7 71.58 -2.16 37.16
N ALA A 8 72.27 -2.96 36.34
CA ALA A 8 72.32 -2.76 34.90
C ALA A 8 70.93 -3.06 34.31
N ILE A 9 70.12 -2.02 34.13
CA ILE A 9 68.90 -2.07 33.33
C ILE A 9 69.33 -2.40 31.90
N ARG A 10 69.21 -3.66 31.47
CA ARG A 10 69.40 -4.04 30.06
C ARG A 10 68.36 -3.28 29.24
N THR A 11 68.80 -2.23 28.55
CA THR A 11 68.00 -1.51 27.57
C THR A 11 67.66 -2.44 26.42
N ARG A 12 66.38 -2.48 26.02
CA ARG A 12 65.95 -3.29 24.87
C ARG A 12 66.67 -2.80 23.60
N PRO A 13 67.11 -3.69 22.69
CA PRO A 13 67.73 -3.27 21.44
C PRO A 13 66.75 -2.42 20.62
N ARG A 14 67.25 -1.38 19.93
CA ARG A 14 66.43 -0.43 19.13
C ARG A 14 65.49 -1.14 18.15
N ALA A 15 65.92 -2.25 17.56
CA ALA A 15 65.10 -3.07 16.66
C ALA A 15 63.82 -3.60 17.34
N GLN A 16 63.89 -4.01 18.61
CA GLN A 16 62.74 -4.50 19.36
C GLN A 16 61.79 -3.36 19.75
N GLN A 17 62.29 -2.15 20.03
CA GLN A 17 61.46 -0.98 20.29
C GLN A 17 60.68 -0.55 19.03
N VAL A 18 61.35 -0.54 17.87
CA VAL A 18 60.72 -0.25 16.58
C VAL A 18 59.66 -1.29 16.24
N ALA A 19 59.95 -2.58 16.43
CA ALA A 19 58.96 -3.65 16.20
C ALA A 19 57.72 -3.50 17.10
N ILE A 20 57.89 -3.16 18.37
CA ILE A 20 56.78 -2.91 19.31
C ILE A 20 55.97 -1.68 18.87
N ALA A 21 56.63 -0.60 18.45
CA ALA A 21 55.95 0.61 17.99
C ALA A 21 55.12 0.36 16.72
N ILE A 22 55.65 -0.41 15.76
CA ILE A 22 54.92 -0.81 14.54
C ILE A 22 53.71 -1.69 14.91
N LEU A 23 53.89 -2.68 15.78
CA LEU A 23 52.79 -3.54 16.25
C LEU A 23 51.70 -2.73 16.98
N ALA A 24 52.07 -1.76 17.82
CA ALA A 24 51.13 -0.90 18.52
C ALA A 24 50.32 -0.03 17.54
N LEU A 25 50.97 0.56 16.54
CA LEU A 25 50.29 1.35 15.51
C LEU A 25 49.34 0.49 14.66
N LEU A 26 49.76 -0.72 14.28
CA LEU A 26 48.90 -1.67 13.57
C LEU A 26 47.68 -2.07 14.39
N LEU A 27 47.84 -2.34 15.69
CA LEU A 27 46.73 -2.66 16.59
C LEU A 27 45.75 -1.48 16.74
N ILE A 28 46.25 -0.26 16.87
CA ILE A 28 45.41 0.94 16.95
C ILE A 28 44.63 1.13 15.65
N ALA A 29 45.30 0.98 14.50
CA ALA A 29 44.64 1.07 13.20
C ALA A 29 43.57 -0.01 13.01
N LEU A 30 43.87 -1.25 13.40
CA LEU A 30 42.93 -2.37 13.31
C LEU A 30 41.72 -2.18 14.24
N LEU A 31 41.94 -1.65 15.45
CA LEU A 31 40.87 -1.32 16.39
C LEU A 31 39.98 -0.19 15.85
N GLY A 32 40.57 0.87 15.30
CA GLY A 32 39.83 1.96 14.67
C GLY A 32 39.03 1.50 13.44
N PHE A 33 39.62 0.62 12.61
CA PHE A 33 38.91 0.02 11.48
C PHE A 33 37.75 -0.86 11.96
N TYR A 34 37.97 -1.70 12.97
CA TYR A 34 36.94 -2.56 13.53
C TYR A 34 35.75 -1.76 14.08
N THR A 35 35.99 -0.75 14.93
CA THR A 35 34.91 0.07 15.51
C THR A 35 34.12 0.81 14.43
N LEU A 36 34.82 1.32 13.41
CA LEU A 36 34.19 1.94 12.24
C LEU A 36 33.30 0.95 11.48
N VAL A 37 33.81 -0.25 11.17
CA VAL A 37 33.06 -1.27 10.44
C VAL A 37 31.84 -1.73 11.24
N THR A 38 31.97 -1.97 12.55
CA THR A 38 30.83 -2.35 13.39
C THR A 38 29.77 -1.26 13.51
N GLY A 39 30.19 0.00 13.60
CA GLY A 39 29.27 1.14 13.60
C GLY A 39 28.51 1.21 12.27
N ARG A 40 29.22 1.10 11.14
CA ARG A 40 28.61 1.10 9.80
C ARG A 40 27.64 -0.06 9.59
N ILE A 41 27.97 -1.27 10.07
CA ILE A 41 27.08 -2.43 10.00
C ILE A 41 25.81 -2.21 10.83
N THR A 42 25.95 -1.67 12.04
CA THR A 42 24.81 -1.41 12.94
C THR A 42 23.89 -0.35 12.35
N ASP A 43 24.44 0.79 11.93
CA ASP A 43 23.69 1.88 11.30
C ASP A 43 23.05 1.42 9.99
N GLY A 44 23.79 0.68 9.15
CA GLY A 44 23.28 0.12 7.90
C GLY A 44 22.12 -0.84 8.13
N SER A 45 22.24 -1.72 9.13
CA SER A 45 21.20 -2.68 9.50
C SER A 45 19.95 -1.99 10.05
N ALA A 46 20.13 -0.96 10.89
CA ALA A 46 19.02 -0.16 11.41
C ALA A 46 18.28 0.56 10.28
N ARG A 47 19.00 1.22 9.37
CA ARG A 47 18.42 1.87 8.20
C ARG A 47 17.71 0.89 7.27
N LEU A 48 18.26 -0.30 7.07
CA LEU A 48 17.63 -1.35 6.27
C LEU A 48 16.33 -1.83 6.92
N ARG A 49 16.33 -2.05 8.23
CA ARG A 49 15.14 -2.42 9.01
C ARG A 49 14.05 -1.34 8.91
N ASP A 50 14.43 -0.08 9.09
CA ASP A 50 13.49 1.04 9.02
C ASP A 50 12.93 1.21 7.61
N GLY A 51 13.78 1.07 6.58
CA GLY A 51 13.37 1.06 5.17
C GLY A 51 12.43 -0.11 4.84
N ALA A 52 12.69 -1.30 5.38
CA ALA A 52 11.78 -2.44 5.26
C ALA A 52 10.43 -2.18 5.96
N GLY A 53 10.45 -1.47 7.10
CA GLY A 53 9.23 -1.02 7.78
C GLY A 53 8.42 -0.03 6.95
N GLN A 54 9.07 0.97 6.35
CA GLN A 54 8.43 1.94 5.45
C GLN A 54 7.87 1.27 4.20
N ALA A 55 8.61 0.34 3.59
CA ALA A 55 8.15 -0.42 2.43
C ALA A 55 6.92 -1.28 2.76
N ALA A 56 6.90 -1.93 3.93
CA ALA A 56 5.74 -2.68 4.40
C ALA A 56 4.51 -1.77 4.59
N ALA A 57 4.68 -0.63 5.27
CA ALA A 57 3.60 0.34 5.46
C ALA A 57 3.06 0.89 4.12
N GLY A 58 3.95 1.21 3.18
CA GLY A 58 3.57 1.62 1.83
C GLY A 58 2.85 0.51 1.05
N ALA A 59 3.23 -0.76 1.24
CA ALA A 59 2.55 -1.89 0.65
C ALA A 59 1.12 -2.05 1.19
N ASP A 60 0.92 -1.86 2.50
CA ASP A 60 -0.41 -1.88 3.12
C ASP A 60 -1.29 -0.74 2.58
N GLN A 61 -0.75 0.48 2.47
CA GLN A 61 -1.46 1.60 1.85
C GLN A 61 -1.85 1.32 0.39
N LEU A 62 -0.94 0.73 -0.38
CA LEU A 62 -1.20 0.37 -1.77
C LEU A 62 -2.28 -0.72 -1.89
N LYS A 63 -2.25 -1.71 -1.01
CA LYS A 63 -3.29 -2.76 -0.92
C LYS A 63 -4.65 -2.17 -0.59
N ASP A 64 -4.72 -1.26 0.39
CA ASP A 64 -5.97 -0.58 0.76
C ASP A 64 -6.50 0.30 -0.38
N GLY A 65 -5.61 1.04 -1.06
CA GLY A 65 -5.95 1.84 -2.23
C GLY A 65 -6.47 1.00 -3.39
N ALA A 66 -5.85 -0.15 -3.65
CA ALA A 66 -6.32 -1.12 -4.64
C ALA A 66 -7.68 -1.73 -4.27
N GLY A 67 -7.92 -2.00 -2.98
CA GLY A 67 -9.23 -2.43 -2.49
C GLY A 67 -10.32 -1.41 -2.77
N LYS A 68 -10.10 -0.14 -2.41
CA LYS A 68 -11.04 0.96 -2.71
C LYS A 68 -11.29 1.13 -4.21
N LEU A 69 -10.26 0.99 -5.03
CA LEU A 69 -10.40 1.04 -6.48
C LEU A 69 -11.23 -0.13 -7.02
N ALA A 70 -11.04 -1.35 -6.51
CA ALA A 70 -11.82 -2.51 -6.87
C ALA A 70 -13.30 -2.35 -6.47
N ASP A 71 -13.57 -1.86 -5.26
CA ASP A 71 -14.93 -1.58 -4.79
C ASP A 71 -15.62 -0.52 -5.66
N GLY A 72 -14.91 0.58 -5.94
CA GLY A 72 -15.41 1.65 -6.83
C GLY A 72 -15.69 1.14 -8.24
N ALA A 73 -14.82 0.30 -8.79
CA ALA A 73 -15.03 -0.35 -10.07
C ALA A 73 -16.25 -1.29 -10.05
N GLY A 74 -16.46 -2.06 -8.98
CA GLY A 74 -17.62 -2.93 -8.82
C GLY A 74 -18.94 -2.16 -8.72
N LEU A 75 -18.95 -1.02 -8.02
CA LEU A 75 -20.10 -0.12 -7.97
C LEU A 75 -20.43 0.49 -9.33
N ALA A 76 -19.39 0.94 -10.05
CA ALA A 76 -19.56 1.52 -11.37
C ALA A 76 -20.01 0.47 -12.41
N ASP A 77 -19.51 -0.76 -12.33
CA ASP A 77 -19.97 -1.88 -13.16
C ASP A 77 -21.44 -2.22 -12.89
N THR A 78 -21.84 -2.27 -11.62
CA THR A 78 -23.25 -2.42 -11.23
C THR A 78 -24.12 -1.28 -11.78
N GLY A 79 -23.62 -0.05 -11.73
CA GLY A 79 -24.27 1.12 -12.32
C GLY A 79 -24.41 1.01 -13.84
N ALA A 80 -23.37 0.55 -14.53
CA ALA A 80 -23.37 0.29 -15.97
C ALA A 80 -24.40 -0.78 -16.34
N GLY A 81 -24.50 -1.86 -15.56
CA GLY A 81 -25.51 -2.90 -15.73
C GLY A 81 -26.94 -2.37 -15.56
N LYS A 82 -27.18 -1.51 -14.57
CA LYS A 82 -28.49 -0.84 -14.40
C LYS A 82 -28.84 0.07 -15.58
N LEU A 83 -27.86 0.81 -16.09
CA LEU A 83 -28.03 1.70 -17.23
C LEU A 83 -28.33 0.91 -18.51
N SER A 84 -27.61 -0.20 -18.73
CA SER A 84 -27.88 -1.16 -19.80
C SER A 84 -29.31 -1.70 -19.73
N ALA A 85 -29.74 -2.20 -18.57
CA ALA A 85 -31.10 -2.71 -18.39
C ALA A 85 -32.18 -1.62 -18.58
N GLY A 86 -31.87 -0.36 -18.23
CA GLY A 86 -32.73 0.79 -18.54
C GLY A 86 -32.82 1.06 -20.04
N ALA A 87 -31.69 0.97 -20.75
CA ALA A 87 -31.61 1.11 -22.19
C ALA A 87 -32.41 0.00 -22.90
N ASP A 88 -32.32 -1.25 -22.46
CA ASP A 88 -33.15 -2.38 -22.94
C ASP A 88 -34.65 -2.10 -22.79
N LYS A 89 -35.06 -1.51 -21.66
CA LYS A 89 -36.46 -1.13 -21.44
C LYS A 89 -36.91 -0.05 -22.42
N ILE A 90 -36.08 0.97 -22.67
CA ILE A 90 -36.37 2.02 -23.65
C ILE A 90 -36.48 1.40 -25.04
N TYR A 91 -35.52 0.56 -25.44
CA TYR A 91 -35.55 -0.18 -26.71
C TYR A 91 -36.86 -0.94 -26.87
N SER A 92 -37.23 -1.75 -25.87
CA SER A 92 -38.48 -2.51 -25.90
C SER A 92 -39.72 -1.62 -25.99
N GLY A 93 -39.69 -0.43 -25.37
CA GLY A 93 -40.77 0.56 -25.48
C GLY A 93 -40.88 1.15 -26.88
N ILE A 94 -39.75 1.39 -27.55
CA ILE A 94 -39.70 1.87 -28.93
C ILE A 94 -40.26 0.79 -29.86
N SER A 95 -39.66 -0.40 -29.86
CA SER A 95 -39.98 -1.47 -30.81
C SER A 95 -41.39 -2.03 -30.61
N ASN A 96 -41.89 -2.11 -29.38
CA ASN A 96 -43.19 -2.73 -29.10
C ASN A 96 -44.36 -1.73 -29.04
N LYS A 97 -44.09 -0.43 -28.85
CA LYS A 97 -45.15 0.57 -28.66
C LYS A 97 -45.01 1.76 -29.60
N LEU A 98 -43.88 2.46 -29.55
CA LEU A 98 -43.73 3.74 -30.24
C LEU A 98 -43.74 3.58 -31.76
N ALA A 99 -42.90 2.69 -32.31
CA ALA A 99 -42.81 2.45 -33.74
C ALA A 99 -44.13 1.87 -34.31
N PRO A 100 -44.72 0.79 -33.74
CA PRO A 100 -46.01 0.29 -34.22
C PRO A 100 -47.15 1.31 -34.07
N GLY A 101 -47.10 2.17 -33.05
CA GLY A 101 -48.07 3.25 -32.85
C GLY A 101 -47.96 4.33 -33.92
N ALA A 102 -46.73 4.71 -34.29
CA ALA A 102 -46.47 5.66 -35.36
C ALA A 102 -46.90 5.10 -36.73
N ASP A 103 -46.64 3.82 -37.00
CA ASP A 103 -47.07 3.15 -38.23
C ASP A 103 -48.61 3.12 -38.35
N LYS A 104 -49.31 2.81 -37.24
CA LYS A 104 -50.78 2.86 -37.19
C LYS A 104 -51.32 4.28 -37.41
N LEU A 105 -50.67 5.28 -36.82
CA LEU A 105 -51.05 6.68 -36.99
C LEU A 105 -50.89 7.11 -38.45
N GLN A 106 -49.78 6.71 -39.07
CA GLN A 106 -49.50 6.97 -40.48
C GLN A 106 -50.52 6.27 -41.40
N ALA A 107 -50.81 4.99 -41.15
CA ALA A 107 -51.82 4.25 -41.90
C ALA A 107 -53.20 4.91 -41.80
N GLY A 108 -53.64 5.28 -40.58
CA GLY A 108 -54.90 5.99 -40.38
C GLY A 108 -54.93 7.37 -41.04
N ALA A 109 -53.82 8.12 -41.01
CA ALA A 109 -53.69 9.37 -41.75
C ALA A 109 -53.87 9.16 -43.27
N GLY A 110 -53.26 8.10 -43.82
CA GLY A 110 -53.42 7.68 -45.21
C GLY A 110 -54.86 7.32 -45.55
N GLU A 111 -55.55 6.56 -44.70
CA GLU A 111 -56.97 6.22 -44.88
C GLU A 111 -57.87 7.46 -44.89
N ILE A 112 -57.65 8.41 -43.97
CA ILE A 112 -58.40 9.68 -43.93
C ILE A 112 -58.15 10.49 -45.21
N ALA A 113 -56.89 10.60 -45.65
CA ALA A 113 -56.55 11.32 -46.88
C ALA A 113 -57.22 10.70 -48.11
N GLN A 114 -57.16 9.37 -48.25
CA GLN A 114 -57.83 8.65 -49.35
C GLN A 114 -59.34 8.82 -49.30
N GLY A 115 -59.94 8.73 -48.11
CA GLY A 115 -61.37 9.00 -47.90
C GLY A 115 -61.76 10.42 -48.33
N ALA A 116 -60.96 11.43 -47.96
CA ALA A 116 -61.21 12.82 -48.34
C ALA A 116 -61.13 13.04 -49.86
N VAL A 117 -60.13 12.46 -50.55
CA VAL A 117 -60.01 12.51 -52.02
C VAL A 117 -61.21 11.85 -52.70
N LYS A 118 -61.67 10.71 -52.17
CA LYS A 118 -62.84 10.01 -52.71
C LYS A 118 -64.11 10.85 -52.55
N ILE A 119 -64.29 11.49 -51.39
CA ILE A 119 -65.43 12.38 -51.16
C ILE A 119 -65.36 13.62 -52.06
N GLU A 120 -64.19 14.23 -52.24
CA GLU A 120 -63.99 15.35 -53.16
C GLU A 120 -64.40 14.99 -54.59
N THR A 121 -63.98 13.81 -55.05
CA THR A 121 -64.31 13.27 -56.36
C THR A 121 -65.82 13.10 -56.53
N ASP A 122 -66.50 12.55 -55.53
CA ASP A 122 -67.93 12.31 -55.58
C ASP A 122 -68.76 13.59 -55.44
N VAL A 123 -68.33 14.54 -54.59
CA VAL A 123 -68.93 15.88 -54.54
C VAL A 123 -68.85 16.56 -55.91
N THR A 124 -67.72 16.43 -56.60
CA THR A 124 -67.53 17.05 -57.92
C THR A 124 -68.36 16.36 -59.00
N ASN A 125 -68.39 15.03 -59.01
CA ASN A 125 -68.97 14.26 -60.12
C ASN A 125 -70.46 13.94 -59.94
N LYS A 126 -70.96 13.87 -58.71
CA LYS A 126 -72.32 13.41 -58.40
C LYS A 126 -73.20 14.51 -57.82
N LEU A 127 -72.63 15.37 -56.98
CA LEU A 127 -73.39 16.40 -56.28
C LEU A 127 -73.43 17.73 -57.04
N ALA A 128 -72.27 18.23 -57.48
CA ALA A 128 -72.15 19.52 -58.16
C ALA A 128 -73.06 19.64 -59.40
N PRO A 129 -73.22 18.62 -60.27
CA PRO A 129 -74.11 18.71 -61.43
C PRO A 129 -75.58 18.95 -61.05
N GLY A 130 -76.04 18.37 -59.92
CA GLY A 130 -77.39 18.61 -59.40
C GLY A 130 -77.55 20.06 -58.96
N VAL A 131 -76.59 20.60 -58.21
CA VAL A 131 -76.58 22.00 -57.76
C VAL A 131 -76.65 22.97 -58.95
N TYR A 132 -75.83 22.76 -60.00
CA TYR A 132 -75.86 23.62 -61.18
C TYR A 132 -77.18 23.55 -61.95
N LYS A 133 -77.83 22.38 -62.00
CA LYS A 133 -79.15 22.22 -62.64
C LYS A 133 -80.27 22.90 -61.85
N VAL A 134 -80.22 22.84 -60.51
CA VAL A 134 -81.16 23.57 -59.64
C VAL A 134 -81.04 25.06 -59.87
N ASP A 135 -79.82 25.60 -59.88
CA ASP A 135 -79.56 27.03 -60.10
C ASP A 135 -80.04 27.50 -61.49
N ASP A 136 -79.69 26.77 -62.55
CA ASP A 136 -80.17 27.07 -63.92
C ASP A 136 -81.71 26.98 -64.02
N GLY A 137 -82.34 25.97 -63.41
CA GLY A 137 -83.79 25.83 -63.36
C GLY A 137 -84.46 26.99 -62.62
N ALA A 138 -83.91 27.40 -61.48
CA ALA A 138 -84.41 28.52 -60.68
C ALA A 138 -84.29 29.86 -61.43
N GLN A 139 -83.15 30.11 -62.09
CA GLN A 139 -82.95 31.31 -62.92
C GLN A 139 -83.94 31.36 -64.09
N LYS A 140 -84.17 30.23 -64.76
CA LYS A 140 -85.14 30.14 -65.85
C LYS A 140 -86.58 30.28 -65.38
N LEU A 141 -86.93 29.69 -64.25
CA LEU A 141 -88.23 29.86 -63.62
C LEU A 141 -88.48 31.33 -63.26
N ALA A 142 -87.49 32.00 -62.66
CA ALA A 142 -87.56 33.43 -62.35
C ALA A 142 -87.70 34.29 -63.62
N ALA A 143 -86.94 34.00 -64.67
CA ALA A 143 -87.06 34.70 -65.96
C ALA A 143 -88.44 34.52 -66.59
N GLY A 144 -88.98 33.29 -66.59
CA GLY A 144 -90.33 32.98 -67.07
C GLY A 144 -91.41 33.68 -66.25
N ALA A 145 -91.25 33.73 -64.91
CA ALA A 145 -92.17 34.45 -64.02
C ALA A 145 -92.16 35.96 -64.28
N VAL A 146 -90.99 36.55 -64.50
CA VAL A 146 -90.85 37.96 -64.89
C VAL A 146 -91.52 38.22 -66.23
N GLN A 147 -91.28 37.38 -67.25
CA GLN A 147 -91.95 37.51 -68.55
C GLN A 147 -93.47 37.37 -68.45
N LEU A 148 -93.97 36.40 -67.68
CA LEU A 148 -95.41 36.21 -67.46
C LEU A 148 -96.02 37.42 -66.74
N SER A 149 -95.33 37.97 -65.74
CA SER A 149 -95.78 39.19 -65.03
C SER A 149 -95.83 40.41 -65.95
N ALA A 150 -94.85 40.55 -66.86
CA ALA A 150 -94.83 41.60 -67.87
C ALA A 150 -95.96 41.42 -68.90
N ALA A 151 -96.27 40.18 -69.29
CA ALA A 151 -97.37 39.86 -70.20
C ALA A 151 -98.77 40.11 -69.60
N LEU A 152 -98.92 39.97 -68.28
CA LEU A 152 -100.16 40.25 -67.54
C LEU A 152 -100.32 41.73 -67.16
N SER A 153 -99.28 42.55 -67.32
CA SER A 153 -99.31 43.98 -67.04
C SER A 153 -99.92 44.73 -68.24
N PRO A 154 -100.99 45.55 -68.07
CA PRO A 154 -101.68 46.18 -69.18
C PRO A 154 -100.79 47.18 -69.95
N THR A 155 -100.57 46.94 -71.25
CA THR A 155 -99.91 47.91 -72.14
C THR A 155 -100.93 48.70 -72.98
N PRO A 156 -100.65 49.96 -73.35
CA PRO A 156 -101.57 50.80 -74.14
C PRO A 156 -101.95 50.25 -75.53
N ALA A 157 -101.20 49.27 -76.05
CA ALA A 157 -101.43 48.64 -77.36
C ALA A 157 -102.22 47.31 -77.29
N GLY A 158 -102.75 46.94 -76.12
CA GLY A 158 -103.20 45.56 -75.86
C GLY A 158 -102.02 44.63 -75.61
N ASN A 159 -102.29 43.41 -75.12
CA ASN A 159 -101.25 42.42 -74.84
C ASN A 159 -100.63 41.95 -76.17
N ALA A 160 -99.30 41.87 -76.24
CA ALA A 160 -98.63 41.34 -77.43
C ALA A 160 -99.04 39.87 -77.66
N GLU A 161 -99.65 39.57 -78.81
CA GLU A 161 -99.96 38.19 -79.21
C GLU A 161 -98.67 37.35 -79.13
N ASN A 162 -98.76 36.19 -78.47
CA ASN A 162 -97.69 35.25 -78.11
C ASN A 162 -96.91 35.49 -76.80
N ASN A 163 -96.99 36.66 -76.13
CA ASN A 163 -96.18 36.89 -74.92
C ASN A 163 -96.59 36.02 -73.70
N LEU A 164 -97.89 35.73 -73.56
CA LEU A 164 -98.44 35.01 -72.42
C LEU A 164 -98.19 33.51 -72.56
N ALA A 165 -98.33 32.99 -73.78
CA ALA A 165 -98.03 31.61 -74.13
C ALA A 165 -96.52 31.33 -74.02
N ASP A 166 -95.67 32.24 -74.51
CA ASP A 166 -94.22 32.12 -74.40
C ASP A 166 -93.75 32.20 -72.93
N GLY A 167 -94.30 33.15 -72.16
CA GLY A 167 -94.00 33.28 -70.73
C GLY A 167 -94.44 32.07 -69.91
N ALA A 168 -95.64 31.53 -70.16
CA ALA A 168 -96.11 30.31 -69.53
C ALA A 168 -95.28 29.08 -69.91
N THR A 169 -94.88 28.97 -71.18
CA THR A 169 -94.01 27.89 -71.67
C THR A 169 -92.61 27.96 -71.05
N GLN A 170 -92.05 29.16 -70.89
CA GLN A 170 -90.76 29.35 -70.22
C GLN A 170 -90.84 29.09 -68.72
N LEU A 171 -91.95 29.47 -68.07
CA LEU A 171 -92.20 29.16 -66.67
C LEU A 171 -92.29 27.65 -66.43
N ASP A 172 -93.06 26.93 -67.25
CA ASP A 172 -93.20 25.47 -67.19
C ASP A 172 -91.86 24.76 -67.46
N ALA A 173 -91.13 25.21 -68.49
CA ALA A 173 -89.79 24.70 -68.77
C ALA A 173 -88.80 24.97 -67.62
N GLY A 174 -88.89 26.14 -66.98
CA GLY A 174 -88.11 26.48 -65.78
C GLY A 174 -88.47 25.57 -64.61
N ALA A 175 -89.76 25.34 -64.36
CA ALA A 175 -90.26 24.47 -63.29
C ALA A 175 -89.83 23.00 -63.50
N ALA A 176 -89.94 22.49 -64.73
CA ALA A 176 -89.51 21.15 -65.09
C ALA A 176 -87.99 20.96 -64.91
N ARG A 177 -87.18 21.95 -65.31
CA ARG A 177 -85.72 21.91 -65.10
C ARG A 177 -85.34 22.02 -63.62
N LEU A 178 -86.04 22.85 -62.85
CA LEU A 178 -85.86 22.95 -61.40
C LEU A 178 -86.17 21.60 -60.73
N ALA A 179 -87.30 20.97 -61.06
CA ALA A 179 -87.68 19.66 -60.54
C ALA A 179 -86.68 18.55 -60.93
N ALA A 180 -86.17 18.57 -62.16
CA ALA A 180 -85.13 17.64 -62.59
C ALA A 180 -83.80 17.90 -61.87
N GLY A 181 -83.47 19.17 -61.61
CA GLY A 181 -82.30 19.58 -60.83
C GLY A 181 -82.38 19.12 -59.38
N THR A 182 -83.52 19.32 -58.71
CA THR A 182 -83.73 18.91 -57.31
C THR A 182 -83.70 17.39 -57.19
N GLY A 183 -84.28 16.65 -58.14
CA GLY A 183 -84.17 15.18 -58.20
C GLY A 183 -82.73 14.70 -58.41
N ALA A 184 -81.95 15.35 -59.26
CA ALA A 184 -80.54 15.04 -59.46
C ALA A 184 -79.69 15.38 -58.22
N LEU A 185 -79.98 16.48 -57.54
CA LEU A 185 -79.33 16.89 -56.30
C LEU A 185 -79.65 15.90 -55.15
N ALA A 186 -80.92 15.49 -55.02
CA ALA A 186 -81.35 14.48 -54.06
C ALA A 186 -80.66 13.12 -54.32
N GLY A 187 -80.61 12.68 -55.59
CA GLY A 187 -79.89 11.45 -55.96
C GLY A 187 -78.38 11.55 -55.70
N GLY A 188 -77.75 12.68 -55.98
CA GLY A 188 -76.35 12.94 -55.67
C GLY A 188 -76.08 12.91 -54.16
N THR A 189 -76.90 13.58 -53.35
CA THR A 189 -76.78 13.56 -51.88
C THR A 189 -76.98 12.15 -51.30
N ASP A 190 -77.94 11.38 -51.82
CA ASP A 190 -78.15 9.99 -51.39
C ASP A 190 -76.98 9.06 -51.73
N GLN A 191 -76.35 9.24 -52.89
CA GLN A 191 -75.13 8.50 -53.25
C GLN A 191 -73.95 8.83 -52.32
N LEU A 192 -73.93 10.04 -51.75
CA LEU A 192 -72.90 10.46 -50.80
C LEU A 192 -73.14 9.98 -49.36
N LYS A 193 -74.36 9.53 -48.99
CA LYS A 193 -74.63 8.90 -47.68
C LYS A 193 -73.82 7.62 -47.43
N GLY A 194 -73.24 7.04 -48.47
CA GLY A 194 -72.36 5.86 -48.39
C GLY A 194 -70.98 6.14 -47.78
N TYR A 195 -70.57 7.41 -47.65
CA TYR A 195 -69.30 7.83 -47.07
C TYR A 195 -69.32 7.89 -45.53
N ARG A 196 -69.95 6.89 -44.91
CA ARG A 196 -69.97 6.73 -43.45
C ARG A 196 -68.53 6.55 -42.95
N GLY A 197 -68.21 7.18 -41.83
CA GLY A 197 -66.88 7.11 -41.23
C GLY A 197 -66.43 5.68 -40.88
N ALA A 198 -65.20 5.56 -40.38
CA ALA A 198 -64.64 4.29 -39.94
C ALA A 198 -65.62 3.56 -38.99
N ASN A 199 -65.91 2.29 -39.29
CA ASN A 199 -66.83 1.39 -38.57
C ASN A 199 -68.34 1.66 -38.71
N GLY A 200 -68.77 2.52 -39.65
CA GLY A 200 -70.19 2.67 -39.99
C GLY A 200 -71.01 3.50 -39.01
N ASP A 201 -70.36 4.15 -38.04
CA ASP A 201 -70.98 5.06 -37.07
C ASP A 201 -70.87 6.53 -37.55
N PRO A 202 -72.00 7.26 -37.74
CA PRO A 202 -72.02 8.67 -38.16
C PRO A 202 -71.31 9.64 -37.21
N GLU A 203 -71.23 9.33 -35.91
CA GLU A 203 -70.76 10.26 -34.87
C GLU A 203 -69.28 10.09 -34.52
N ALA A 204 -68.66 8.97 -34.90
CA ALA A 204 -67.35 8.57 -34.42
C ALA A 204 -66.14 9.28 -35.08
N GLY A 205 -66.36 10.16 -36.07
CA GLY A 205 -65.31 10.95 -36.72
C GLY A 205 -65.68 12.42 -36.79
N THR A 206 -65.03 13.28 -36.01
CA THR A 206 -65.40 14.71 -35.90
C THR A 206 -65.32 15.48 -37.23
N GLY A 207 -64.43 15.06 -38.15
CA GLY A 207 -64.32 15.62 -39.51
C GLY A 207 -65.38 15.09 -40.48
N THR A 208 -65.71 13.79 -40.43
CA THR A 208 -66.77 13.18 -41.25
C THR A 208 -68.16 13.58 -40.75
N ALA A 209 -68.33 13.82 -39.45
CA ALA A 209 -69.59 14.28 -38.85
C ALA A 209 -69.96 15.70 -39.31
N ALA A 210 -69.00 16.62 -39.38
CA ALA A 210 -69.23 17.98 -39.87
C ALA A 210 -69.51 18.03 -41.38
N LEU A 211 -69.01 17.04 -42.14
CA LEU A 211 -69.30 16.85 -43.56
C LEU A 211 -70.64 16.15 -43.78
N ALA A 212 -70.96 15.15 -42.94
CA ALA A 212 -72.26 14.48 -42.91
C ALA A 212 -73.38 15.48 -42.57
N GLN A 213 -73.18 16.34 -41.57
CA GLN A 213 -74.10 17.44 -41.27
C GLN A 213 -74.24 18.41 -42.44
N ALA A 214 -73.14 18.78 -43.10
CA ALA A 214 -73.22 19.66 -44.28
C ALA A 214 -73.99 19.00 -45.43
N LEU A 215 -73.83 17.69 -45.63
CA LEU A 215 -74.57 16.89 -46.61
C LEU A 215 -76.05 16.71 -46.24
N GLU A 216 -76.36 16.52 -44.96
CA GLU A 216 -77.73 16.46 -44.44
C GLU A 216 -78.46 17.79 -44.60
N MET A 217 -77.79 18.91 -44.29
CA MET A 217 -78.33 20.25 -44.53
C MET A 217 -78.55 20.53 -46.03
N LEU A 218 -77.64 20.04 -46.88
CA LEU A 218 -77.76 20.19 -48.33
C LEU A 218 -78.90 19.33 -48.90
N GLN A 219 -79.12 18.14 -48.34
CA GLN A 219 -80.25 17.29 -48.71
C GLN A 219 -81.58 17.85 -48.21
N ALA A 220 -81.62 18.41 -47.00
CA ALA A 220 -82.79 19.13 -46.49
C ALA A 220 -83.17 20.28 -47.43
N ALA A 221 -82.19 21.06 -47.89
CA ALA A 221 -82.39 22.13 -48.87
C ALA A 221 -82.78 21.62 -50.28
N ALA A 222 -82.39 20.40 -50.67
CA ALA A 222 -82.83 19.77 -51.92
C ALA A 222 -84.31 19.34 -51.88
N ASN A 223 -84.81 18.97 -50.69
CA ASN A 223 -86.18 18.53 -50.45
C ASN A 223 -87.13 19.68 -50.08
N ASP A 224 -86.61 20.79 -49.55
CA ASP A 224 -87.35 22.02 -49.25
C ASP A 224 -86.57 23.24 -49.79
N PRO A 225 -86.88 23.73 -51.01
CA PRO A 225 -86.13 24.79 -51.68
C PRO A 225 -86.25 26.17 -51.00
N VAL A 226 -87.08 26.30 -49.95
CA VAL A 226 -87.29 27.56 -49.20
C VAL A 226 -86.22 27.75 -48.11
N GLN A 227 -85.57 26.67 -47.67
CA GLN A 227 -84.49 26.68 -46.68
C GLN A 227 -83.14 26.75 -47.42
N GLY A 228 -82.47 27.91 -47.37
CA GLY A 228 -81.30 28.25 -48.20
C GLY A 228 -80.24 27.15 -48.36
N LEU A 229 -79.76 27.00 -49.60
CA LEU A 229 -78.74 26.02 -49.99
C LEU A 229 -77.39 26.31 -49.30
N VAL A 230 -76.78 25.29 -48.68
CA VAL A 230 -75.36 25.36 -48.28
C VAL A 230 -74.51 25.51 -49.55
N PRO A 231 -73.63 26.52 -49.67
CA PRO A 231 -72.81 26.67 -50.86
C PRO A 231 -71.85 25.49 -51.03
N LEU A 232 -71.72 24.99 -52.26
CA LEU A 232 -70.78 23.92 -52.61
C LEU A 232 -69.32 24.26 -52.21
N SER A 233 -68.98 25.55 -52.16
CA SER A 233 -67.69 26.03 -51.66
C SER A 233 -67.44 25.65 -50.19
N VAL A 234 -68.45 25.70 -49.32
CA VAL A 234 -68.31 25.32 -47.90
C VAL A 234 -68.00 23.83 -47.75
N VAL A 235 -68.62 22.99 -48.58
CA VAL A 235 -68.36 21.53 -48.58
C VAL A 235 -66.93 21.25 -49.05
N LYS A 236 -66.50 21.88 -50.15
CA LYS A 236 -65.13 21.77 -50.67
C LYS A 236 -64.09 22.27 -49.65
N ASP A 237 -64.36 23.38 -48.97
CA ASP A 237 -63.47 23.93 -47.94
C ASP A 237 -63.32 22.98 -46.74
N LYS A 238 -64.41 22.33 -46.30
CA LYS A 238 -64.35 21.33 -45.23
C LYS A 238 -63.51 20.12 -45.63
N ILE A 239 -63.67 19.62 -46.85
CA ILE A 239 -62.87 18.51 -47.38
C ILE A 239 -61.38 18.89 -47.45
N ALA A 240 -61.07 20.08 -47.97
CA ALA A 240 -59.70 20.58 -48.02
C ALA A 240 -59.06 20.68 -46.62
N LYS A 241 -59.83 21.09 -45.59
CA LYS A 241 -59.37 21.09 -44.19
C LYS A 241 -59.11 19.68 -43.65
N ILE A 242 -59.94 18.69 -44.00
CA ILE A 242 -59.73 17.29 -43.60
C ILE A 242 -58.45 16.76 -44.25
N THR A 243 -58.27 16.96 -45.56
CA THR A 243 -57.06 16.54 -46.28
C THR A 243 -55.81 17.19 -45.71
N ALA A 244 -55.85 18.51 -45.43
CA ALA A 244 -54.75 19.21 -44.77
C ALA A 244 -54.45 18.67 -43.36
N GLY A 245 -55.49 18.30 -42.60
CA GLY A 245 -55.35 17.64 -41.30
C GLY A 245 -54.69 16.26 -41.42
N ALA A 246 -55.09 15.45 -42.40
CA ALA A 246 -54.51 14.14 -42.66
C ALA A 246 -53.03 14.24 -43.04
N HIS A 247 -52.66 15.18 -43.92
CA HIS A 247 -51.25 15.42 -44.26
C HIS A 247 -50.42 15.88 -43.06
N LYS A 248 -50.98 16.73 -42.18
CA LYS A 248 -50.29 17.10 -40.93
C LYS A 248 -50.08 15.90 -40.02
N LEU A 249 -51.05 15.00 -39.95
CA LEU A 249 -50.96 13.78 -39.15
C LEU A 249 -49.90 12.82 -39.68
N ASP A 250 -49.85 12.61 -41.00
CA ASP A 250 -48.83 11.81 -41.68
C ASP A 250 -47.42 12.39 -41.48
N ALA A 251 -47.26 13.70 -41.63
CA ALA A 251 -46.00 14.40 -41.36
C ALA A 251 -45.57 14.24 -39.88
N GLY A 252 -46.52 14.36 -38.95
CA GLY A 252 -46.28 14.13 -37.52
C GLY A 252 -45.89 12.68 -37.20
N ALA A 253 -46.52 11.70 -37.85
CA ALA A 253 -46.17 10.29 -37.72
C ALA A 253 -44.76 10.00 -38.25
N THR A 254 -44.40 10.58 -39.41
CA THR A 254 -43.05 10.48 -39.98
C THR A 254 -42.00 11.09 -39.05
N GLN A 255 -42.28 12.26 -38.46
CA GLN A 255 -41.40 12.88 -37.46
C GLN A 255 -41.25 12.01 -36.21
N LEU A 256 -42.34 11.37 -35.76
CA LEU A 256 -42.32 10.45 -34.62
C LEU A 256 -41.46 9.22 -34.89
N GLN A 257 -41.56 8.61 -36.08
CA GLN A 257 -40.70 7.51 -36.51
C GLN A 257 -39.23 7.92 -36.55
N ALA A 258 -38.92 9.09 -37.13
CA ALA A 258 -37.54 9.61 -37.13
C ALA A 258 -37.00 9.86 -35.72
N GLY A 259 -37.84 10.37 -34.81
CA GLY A 259 -37.51 10.53 -33.39
C GLY A 259 -37.26 9.20 -32.68
N ALA A 260 -38.10 8.19 -32.97
CA ALA A 260 -37.95 6.83 -32.45
C ALA A 260 -36.64 6.19 -32.91
N GLN A 261 -36.29 6.32 -34.19
CA GLN A 261 -35.01 5.81 -34.73
C GLN A 261 -33.81 6.47 -34.04
N ARG A 262 -33.82 7.81 -33.89
CA ARG A 262 -32.74 8.52 -33.18
C ARG A 262 -32.59 8.07 -31.74
N LEU A 263 -33.71 7.76 -31.07
CA LEU A 263 -33.69 7.26 -29.70
C LEU A 263 -33.14 5.83 -29.64
N GLU A 264 -33.51 4.98 -30.61
CA GLU A 264 -32.96 3.62 -30.76
C GLU A 264 -31.44 3.65 -30.98
N ASP A 265 -30.96 4.52 -31.87
CA ASP A 265 -29.53 4.72 -32.12
C ASP A 265 -28.80 5.18 -30.83
N GLY A 266 -29.41 6.12 -30.08
CA GLY A 266 -28.89 6.58 -28.79
C GLY A 266 -28.82 5.49 -27.74
N VAL A 267 -29.82 4.60 -27.69
CA VAL A 267 -29.81 3.40 -26.84
C VAL A 267 -28.71 2.43 -27.27
N GLY A 268 -28.49 2.23 -28.56
CA GLY A 268 -27.38 1.43 -29.09
C GLY A 268 -26.01 1.97 -28.66
N GLN A 269 -25.81 3.29 -28.75
CA GLN A 269 -24.59 3.94 -28.27
C GLN A 269 -24.42 3.79 -26.76
N LEU A 270 -25.50 3.91 -25.98
CA LEU A 270 -25.50 3.72 -24.54
C LEU A 270 -25.07 2.29 -24.17
N HIS A 271 -25.62 1.28 -24.84
CA HIS A 271 -25.22 -0.12 -24.68
C HIS A 271 -23.75 -0.37 -25.01
N ALA A 272 -23.27 0.18 -26.12
CA ALA A 272 -21.86 0.07 -26.48
C ALA A 272 -20.96 0.74 -25.42
N GLY A 273 -21.39 1.88 -24.89
CA GLY A 273 -20.69 2.60 -23.83
C GLY A 273 -20.62 1.79 -22.52
N THR A 274 -21.76 1.26 -22.05
CA THR A 274 -21.81 0.44 -20.82
C THR A 274 -21.03 -0.87 -20.99
N GLY A 275 -21.10 -1.51 -22.16
CA GLY A 275 -20.32 -2.71 -22.46
C GLY A 275 -18.82 -2.47 -22.42
N LYS A 276 -18.34 -1.34 -22.99
CA LYS A 276 -16.92 -0.94 -22.89
C LYS A 276 -16.50 -0.69 -21.44
N LEU A 277 -17.36 -0.05 -20.66
CA LEU A 277 -17.10 0.25 -19.25
C LEU A 277 -16.95 -1.03 -18.43
N THR A 278 -17.88 -1.97 -18.57
CA THR A 278 -17.82 -3.30 -17.93
C THR A 278 -16.56 -4.08 -18.34
N ALA A 279 -16.21 -4.10 -19.63
CA ALA A 279 -14.98 -4.74 -20.10
C ALA A 279 -13.70 -4.09 -19.51
N GLY A 280 -13.71 -2.77 -19.39
CA GLY A 280 -12.64 -2.00 -18.74
C GLY A 280 -12.47 -2.39 -17.27
N PHE A 281 -13.58 -2.50 -16.53
CA PHE A 281 -13.55 -2.92 -15.12
C PHE A 281 -13.12 -4.37 -14.94
N ALA A 282 -13.54 -5.28 -15.83
CA ALA A 282 -13.05 -6.66 -15.83
C ALA A 282 -11.54 -6.73 -16.05
N THR A 283 -11.02 -5.91 -16.97
CA THR A 283 -9.57 -5.80 -17.22
C THR A 283 -8.82 -5.25 -16.00
N LEU A 284 -9.37 -4.20 -15.38
CA LEU A 284 -8.79 -3.62 -14.16
C LEU A 284 -8.75 -4.63 -13.02
N ALA A 285 -9.84 -5.36 -12.79
CA ALA A 285 -9.92 -6.41 -11.78
C ALA A 285 -8.89 -7.52 -12.05
N GLY A 286 -8.75 -7.95 -13.30
CA GLY A 286 -7.73 -8.92 -13.71
C GLY A 286 -6.31 -8.44 -13.42
N LYS A 287 -6.00 -7.17 -13.70
CA LYS A 287 -4.68 -6.58 -13.39
C LYS A 287 -4.43 -6.42 -11.89
N LEU A 288 -5.42 -5.96 -11.12
CA LEU A 288 -5.29 -5.80 -9.67
C LEU A 288 -5.09 -7.15 -8.96
N ASN A 289 -5.74 -8.20 -9.45
CA ASN A 289 -5.77 -9.52 -8.82
C ASN A 289 -4.98 -10.61 -9.56
N SER A 290 -4.09 -10.22 -10.50
CA SER A 290 -3.22 -11.17 -11.20
C SER A 290 -2.41 -12.00 -10.20
N GLN A 291 -2.49 -13.32 -10.35
CA GLN A 291 -1.77 -14.29 -9.52
C GLN A 291 -0.45 -14.76 -10.17
N ASP A 292 -0.09 -14.21 -11.32
CA ASP A 292 1.16 -14.54 -12.00
C ASP A 292 2.36 -14.01 -11.19
N PRO A 293 3.25 -14.87 -10.68
CA PRO A 293 4.43 -14.42 -9.94
C PRO A 293 5.41 -13.60 -10.78
N ALA A 294 5.44 -13.77 -12.11
CA ALA A 294 6.29 -13.00 -13.01
C ALA A 294 5.70 -11.62 -13.31
N ASN A 295 4.39 -11.45 -13.16
CA ASN A 295 3.68 -10.20 -13.37
C ASN A 295 2.54 -10.04 -12.34
N PRO A 296 2.91 -9.88 -11.05
CA PRO A 296 1.94 -9.94 -9.97
C PRO A 296 1.01 -8.73 -10.01
N GLY A 297 -0.27 -8.99 -9.76
CA GLY A 297 -1.22 -7.91 -9.49
C GLY A 297 -0.89 -7.22 -8.18
N VAL A 298 -1.55 -6.10 -7.90
CA VAL A 298 -1.30 -5.33 -6.66
C VAL A 298 -1.50 -6.19 -5.41
N VAL A 299 -2.51 -7.07 -5.40
CA VAL A 299 -2.79 -7.97 -4.26
C VAL A 299 -1.63 -8.95 -4.01
N LEU A 300 -1.13 -9.60 -5.06
CA LEU A 300 -0.02 -10.55 -4.92
C LEU A 300 1.30 -9.81 -4.65
N GLY A 301 1.55 -8.71 -5.36
CA GLY A 301 2.78 -7.91 -5.22
C GLY A 301 2.96 -7.33 -3.83
N THR A 302 1.90 -6.78 -3.23
CA THR A 302 1.95 -6.28 -1.84
C THR A 302 2.16 -7.41 -0.83
N ARG A 303 1.61 -8.61 -1.07
CA ARG A 303 1.88 -9.79 -0.24
C ARG A 303 3.33 -10.27 -0.34
N LEU A 304 3.89 -10.34 -1.54
CA LEU A 304 5.29 -10.71 -1.76
C LEU A 304 6.24 -9.70 -1.12
N LEU A 305 5.92 -8.41 -1.22
CA LEU A 305 6.68 -7.34 -0.57
C LEU A 305 6.59 -7.43 0.97
N ALA A 306 5.41 -7.73 1.51
CA ALA A 306 5.23 -7.95 2.95
C ALA A 306 6.05 -9.16 3.44
N ASP A 307 6.05 -10.28 2.72
CA ASP A 307 6.86 -11.45 3.05
C ASP A 307 8.38 -11.15 2.98
N GLY A 308 8.82 -10.45 1.93
CA GLY A 308 10.22 -10.04 1.78
C GLY A 308 10.69 -9.09 2.87
N THR A 309 9.89 -8.07 3.20
CA THR A 309 10.22 -7.11 4.28
C THR A 309 10.17 -7.76 5.67
N ALA A 310 9.28 -8.74 5.89
CA ALA A 310 9.27 -9.54 7.11
C ALA A 310 10.55 -10.37 7.25
N LYS A 311 11.01 -11.03 6.17
CA LYS A 311 12.28 -11.78 6.15
C LYS A 311 13.49 -10.89 6.44
N ILE A 312 13.54 -9.69 5.84
CA ILE A 312 14.59 -8.70 6.14
C ILE A 312 14.58 -8.34 7.63
N ARG A 313 13.40 -8.07 8.19
CA ARG A 313 13.25 -7.72 9.60
C ARG A 313 13.72 -8.84 10.52
N VAL A 314 13.33 -10.10 10.24
CA VAL A 314 13.82 -11.28 10.96
C VAL A 314 15.34 -11.40 10.84
N GLY A 315 15.93 -11.14 9.68
CA GLY A 315 17.38 -11.11 9.51
C GLY A 315 18.07 -10.03 10.36
N MET A 316 17.43 -8.87 10.55
CA MET A 316 18.00 -7.76 11.34
C MET A 316 17.80 -7.93 12.84
N ASP A 317 16.58 -8.23 13.29
CA ASP A 317 16.18 -8.31 14.69
C ASP A 317 16.38 -9.71 15.31
N GLY A 318 16.53 -10.73 14.46
CA GLY A 318 16.60 -12.13 14.84
C GLY A 318 15.26 -12.83 14.82
N VAL A 319 15.29 -14.16 14.91
CA VAL A 319 14.06 -14.96 15.06
C VAL A 319 13.51 -14.71 16.47
N PRO A 320 12.24 -14.28 16.61
CA PRO A 320 11.65 -14.01 17.92
C PRO A 320 11.72 -15.24 18.84
N GLY A 321 12.25 -15.05 20.05
CA GLY A 321 12.39 -16.13 21.04
C GLY A 321 13.55 -17.09 20.82
N ASP A 322 14.32 -16.94 19.75
CA ASP A 322 15.45 -17.82 19.44
C ASP A 322 16.80 -17.11 19.66
N PRO A 323 17.56 -17.48 20.72
CA PRO A 323 18.86 -16.90 21.01
C PRO A 323 19.98 -17.39 20.09
N GLU A 324 19.80 -18.48 19.34
CA GLU A 324 20.77 -18.99 18.36
C GLU A 324 20.74 -18.20 17.05
N HIS A 325 19.60 -17.54 16.77
CA HIS A 325 19.42 -16.66 15.61
C HIS A 325 19.15 -15.21 16.03
N PRO A 326 20.14 -14.51 16.62
CA PRO A 326 19.94 -13.19 17.23
C PRO A 326 19.74 -12.05 16.22
N GLY A 327 19.96 -12.28 14.91
CA GLY A 327 19.92 -11.26 13.88
C GLY A 327 21.14 -10.34 13.88
N LEU A 328 21.32 -9.57 12.80
CA LEU A 328 22.52 -8.74 12.60
C LEU A 328 22.70 -7.68 13.68
N LEU A 329 21.64 -7.02 14.13
CA LEU A 329 21.74 -5.93 15.13
C LEU A 329 22.26 -6.46 16.47
N LYS A 330 21.70 -7.57 16.96
CA LYS A 330 22.15 -8.18 18.22
C LYS A 330 23.52 -8.85 18.06
N ALA A 331 23.81 -9.45 16.91
CA ALA A 331 25.13 -10.03 16.63
C ALA A 331 26.22 -8.93 16.66
N ALA A 332 25.99 -7.79 16.00
CA ALA A 332 26.90 -6.65 16.04
C ALA A 332 27.08 -6.13 17.47
N ALA A 333 25.99 -5.99 18.25
CA ALA A 333 26.06 -5.59 19.65
C ALA A 333 26.88 -6.57 20.51
N ARG A 334 26.66 -7.88 20.35
CA ARG A 334 27.44 -8.93 21.04
C ARG A 334 28.92 -8.86 20.68
N MET A 335 29.24 -8.59 19.41
CA MET A 335 30.63 -8.45 18.96
C MET A 335 31.30 -7.25 19.65
N THR A 336 30.62 -6.09 19.70
CA THR A 336 31.09 -4.90 20.42
C THR A 336 31.32 -5.18 21.91
N SER A 337 30.37 -5.81 22.59
CA SER A 337 30.52 -6.21 24.00
C SER A 337 31.67 -7.20 24.20
N GLY A 338 31.83 -8.18 23.31
CA GLY A 338 32.92 -9.14 23.33
C GLY A 338 34.30 -8.46 23.19
N THR A 339 34.42 -7.49 22.29
CA THR A 339 35.65 -6.71 22.14
C THR A 339 35.93 -5.80 23.34
N SER A 340 34.91 -5.22 23.98
CA SER A 340 35.11 -4.49 25.24
C SER A 340 35.67 -5.39 26.33
N ARG A 341 35.09 -6.60 26.49
CA ARG A 341 35.58 -7.58 27.46
C ARG A 341 37.01 -8.04 27.16
N LEU A 342 37.36 -8.20 25.89
CA LEU A 342 38.73 -8.52 25.49
C LEU A 342 39.69 -7.37 25.85
N ALA A 343 39.28 -6.12 25.60
CA ALA A 343 40.05 -4.94 25.99
C ALA A 343 40.26 -4.91 27.52
N ASP A 344 39.20 -5.05 28.31
CA ASP A 344 39.26 -5.10 29.77
C ASP A 344 40.18 -6.24 30.26
N GLY A 345 40.08 -7.42 29.64
CA GLY A 345 40.92 -8.57 29.93
C GLY A 345 42.41 -8.31 29.62
N THR A 346 42.72 -7.63 28.51
CA THR A 346 44.11 -7.25 28.19
C THR A 346 44.67 -6.19 29.13
N VAL A 347 43.85 -5.24 29.57
CA VAL A 347 44.23 -4.25 30.61
C VAL A 347 44.52 -4.98 31.93
N ALA A 348 43.63 -5.90 32.34
CA ALA A 348 43.80 -6.69 33.55
C ALA A 348 45.06 -7.58 33.48
N LEU A 349 45.33 -8.21 32.34
CA LEU A 349 46.55 -9.00 32.13
C LEU A 349 47.81 -8.12 32.23
N ASN A 350 47.82 -6.95 31.58
CA ASN A 350 48.94 -6.01 31.68
C ASN A 350 49.14 -5.51 33.12
N ALA A 351 48.05 -5.28 33.88
CA ALA A 351 48.11 -4.95 35.29
C ALA A 351 48.69 -6.11 36.13
N GLY A 352 48.28 -7.36 35.87
CA GLY A 352 48.86 -8.53 36.54
C GLY A 352 50.35 -8.76 36.24
N ILE A 353 50.79 -8.44 35.01
CA ILE A 353 52.21 -8.53 34.62
C ILE A 353 53.04 -7.44 35.32
N LYS A 354 52.57 -6.18 35.28
CA LYS A 354 53.32 -5.03 35.80
C LYS A 354 53.17 -4.83 37.31
N GLY A 355 52.10 -5.35 37.90
CA GLY A 355 51.67 -4.99 39.24
C GLY A 355 51.04 -3.61 39.28
N THR A 356 50.55 -3.23 40.45
CA THR A 356 50.09 -1.87 40.72
C THR A 356 51.30 -1.02 41.13
N PRO A 357 51.66 0.05 40.40
CA PRO A 357 52.81 0.87 40.75
C PRO A 357 52.70 1.43 42.17
N GLY A 358 53.72 1.17 43.00
CA GLY A 358 53.77 1.65 44.39
C GLY A 358 53.02 0.79 45.41
N ASP A 359 52.38 -0.32 44.99
CA ASP A 359 51.75 -1.28 45.89
C ASP A 359 52.61 -2.55 46.03
N PRO A 360 53.37 -2.70 47.14
CA PRO A 360 54.17 -3.89 47.38
C PRO A 360 53.33 -5.15 47.64
N ALA A 361 52.03 -5.04 47.93
CA ALA A 361 51.13 -6.19 48.04
C ALA A 361 50.72 -6.74 46.66
N ASN A 362 50.87 -5.95 45.59
CA ASN A 362 50.63 -6.38 44.22
C ASN A 362 51.81 -6.00 43.29
N PRO A 363 52.99 -6.63 43.46
CA PRO A 363 54.17 -6.33 42.66
C PRO A 363 54.07 -6.84 41.21
N GLY A 364 53.00 -7.60 40.91
CA GLY A 364 52.82 -8.30 39.64
C GLY A 364 53.89 -9.35 39.37
N LEU A 365 53.81 -9.98 38.20
CA LEU A 365 54.79 -11.00 37.81
C LEU A 365 56.21 -10.42 37.66
N LEU A 366 56.34 -9.21 37.11
CA LEU A 366 57.65 -8.57 36.95
C LEU A 366 58.30 -8.28 38.30
N GLY A 367 57.57 -7.63 39.22
CA GLY A 367 58.10 -7.35 40.56
C GLY A 367 58.36 -8.63 41.36
N GLY A 368 57.47 -9.63 41.27
CA GLY A 368 57.67 -10.93 41.91
C GLY A 368 58.90 -11.68 41.38
N SER A 369 59.13 -11.69 40.06
CA SER A 369 60.32 -12.30 39.46
C SER A 369 61.61 -11.58 39.84
N GLN A 370 61.57 -10.25 39.98
CA GLN A 370 62.69 -9.46 40.48
C GLN A 370 62.97 -9.74 41.96
N ALA A 371 61.92 -9.83 42.78
CA ALA A 371 62.04 -10.20 44.19
C ALA A 371 62.64 -11.60 44.35
N LEU A 372 62.19 -12.58 43.55
CA LEU A 372 62.76 -13.94 43.53
C LEU A 372 64.23 -13.93 43.12
N ALA A 373 64.60 -13.16 42.09
CA ALA A 373 65.99 -13.02 41.66
C ALA A 373 66.87 -12.40 42.76
N SER A 374 66.39 -11.36 43.44
CA SER A 374 67.08 -10.75 44.59
C SER A 374 67.24 -11.74 45.74
N GLY A 375 66.18 -12.46 46.12
CA GLY A 375 66.24 -13.48 47.18
C GLY A 375 67.18 -14.64 46.84
N ALA A 376 67.23 -15.07 45.58
CA ALA A 376 68.20 -16.07 45.12
C ALA A 376 69.65 -15.55 45.23
N SER A 377 69.88 -14.26 44.96
CA SER A 377 71.18 -13.62 45.17
C SER A 377 71.56 -13.55 46.65
N GLU A 378 70.62 -13.18 47.53
CA GLU A 378 70.85 -13.15 48.97
C GLU A 378 71.15 -14.55 49.54
N LEU A 379 70.45 -15.58 49.06
CA LEU A 379 70.72 -16.97 49.43
C LEU A 379 72.12 -17.41 48.99
N ALA A 380 72.53 -17.06 47.77
CA ALA A 380 73.88 -17.33 47.27
C ALA A 380 74.97 -16.65 48.12
N ASP A 381 74.75 -15.39 48.49
CA ASP A 381 75.65 -14.64 49.40
C ASP A 381 75.68 -15.27 50.79
N GLY A 382 74.52 -15.68 51.32
CA GLY A 382 74.40 -16.41 52.57
C GLY A 382 75.17 -17.73 52.58
N ASN A 383 75.08 -18.52 51.50
CA ASN A 383 75.83 -19.77 51.36
C ASN A 383 77.35 -19.52 51.31
N THR A 384 77.78 -18.45 50.64
CA THR A 384 79.19 -18.02 50.62
C THR A 384 79.69 -17.65 52.02
N ARG A 385 78.87 -16.97 52.82
CA ARG A 385 79.17 -16.65 54.23
C ARG A 385 79.21 -17.90 55.10
N LEU A 386 78.29 -18.84 54.92
CA LEU A 386 78.26 -20.11 55.65
C LEU A 386 79.52 -20.94 55.36
N ALA A 387 79.90 -21.07 54.09
CA ALA A 387 81.13 -21.74 53.68
C ALA A 387 82.36 -21.11 54.35
N SER A 388 82.44 -19.77 54.36
CA SER A 388 83.51 -19.03 55.05
C SER A 388 83.52 -19.30 56.56
N GLY A 389 82.35 -19.34 57.20
CA GLY A 389 82.20 -19.66 58.63
C GLY A 389 82.62 -21.10 58.95
N SER A 390 82.24 -22.07 58.12
CA SER A 390 82.66 -23.47 58.25
C SER A 390 84.17 -23.63 58.12
N SER A 391 84.80 -22.92 57.18
CA SER A 391 86.26 -22.89 57.05
C SER A 391 86.93 -22.34 58.31
N ARG A 392 86.41 -21.25 58.88
CA ARG A 392 86.90 -20.70 60.15
C ARG A 392 86.71 -21.66 61.33
N LEU A 393 85.59 -22.37 61.39
CA LEU A 393 85.33 -23.39 62.42
C LEU A 393 86.32 -24.55 62.31
N ALA A 394 86.58 -25.03 61.09
CA ALA A 394 87.60 -26.06 60.84
C ALA A 394 88.98 -25.59 61.32
N THR A 395 89.41 -24.38 60.94
CA THR A 395 90.67 -23.80 61.45
C THR A 395 90.68 -23.67 62.98
N GLY A 396 89.55 -23.34 63.61
CA GLY A 396 89.43 -23.29 65.06
C GLY A 396 89.54 -24.66 65.72
N ALA A 397 88.96 -25.70 65.11
CA ALA A 397 89.08 -27.08 65.56
C ALA A 397 90.52 -27.60 65.42
N ASP A 398 91.20 -27.28 64.32
CA ASP A 398 92.63 -27.60 64.14
C ASP A 398 93.48 -26.96 65.24
N LYS A 399 93.25 -25.67 65.54
CA LYS A 399 93.93 -24.99 66.66
C LYS A 399 93.64 -25.60 68.03
N LEU A 400 92.41 -26.08 68.26
CA LEU A 400 92.03 -26.76 69.50
C LEU A 400 92.73 -28.12 69.61
N ALA A 401 92.81 -28.87 68.51
CA ALA A 401 93.54 -30.12 68.43
C ALA A 401 95.03 -29.92 68.73
N ASP A 402 95.66 -28.91 68.12
CA ASP A 402 97.04 -28.50 68.43
C ASP A 402 97.22 -28.12 69.90
N GLY A 403 96.27 -27.37 70.47
CA GLY A 403 96.26 -27.01 71.90
C GLY A 403 96.18 -28.24 72.82
N ASN A 404 95.31 -29.20 72.50
CA ASN A 404 95.21 -30.46 73.24
C ASN A 404 96.48 -31.30 73.12
N ALA A 405 97.10 -31.36 71.93
CA ALA A 405 98.39 -32.02 71.74
C ALA A 405 99.48 -31.40 72.62
N ARG A 406 99.54 -30.06 72.68
CA ARG A 406 100.46 -29.35 73.59
C ARG A 406 100.18 -29.61 75.08
N ILE A 407 98.91 -29.71 75.48
CA ILE A 407 98.54 -30.10 76.86
C ILE A 407 99.00 -31.54 77.12
N ALA A 408 98.75 -32.46 76.20
CA ALA A 408 99.17 -33.85 76.33
C ALA A 408 100.69 -33.96 76.51
N ASP A 409 101.48 -33.28 75.66
CA ASP A 409 102.94 -33.18 75.79
C ASP A 409 103.35 -32.59 77.14
N GLY A 410 102.69 -31.51 77.58
CA GLY A 410 102.93 -30.89 78.88
C GLY A 410 102.64 -31.84 80.06
N THR A 411 101.54 -32.60 80.00
CA THR A 411 101.22 -33.62 81.01
C THR A 411 102.18 -34.81 80.96
N GLY A 412 102.67 -35.20 79.78
CA GLY A 412 103.73 -36.20 79.63
C GLY A 412 105.03 -35.74 80.27
N THR A 413 105.39 -34.48 80.03
CA THR A 413 106.56 -33.82 80.66
C THR A 413 106.40 -33.73 82.18
N LEU A 414 105.20 -33.42 82.68
CA LEU A 414 104.89 -33.37 84.11
C LEU A 414 104.95 -34.77 84.74
N TYR A 415 104.44 -35.79 84.04
CA TYR A 415 104.50 -37.19 84.46
C TYR A 415 105.95 -37.67 84.53
N SER A 416 106.77 -37.41 83.52
CA SER A 416 108.19 -37.75 83.54
C SER A 416 108.96 -36.98 84.61
N GLY A 417 108.60 -35.70 84.83
CA GLY A 417 109.12 -34.89 85.93
C GLY A 417 108.77 -35.46 87.31
N ALA A 418 107.52 -35.88 87.54
CA ALA A 418 107.09 -36.50 88.80
C ALA A 418 107.71 -37.90 89.01
N ALA A 419 107.90 -38.68 87.93
CA ALA A 419 108.60 -39.96 87.97
C ALA A 419 110.09 -39.80 88.36
N ALA A 420 110.74 -38.70 87.93
CA ALA A 420 112.11 -38.37 88.32
C ALA A 420 112.27 -38.03 89.82
N VAL A 421 111.18 -37.78 90.55
CA VAL A 421 111.18 -37.53 92.01
C VAL A 421 110.77 -38.79 92.80
N SER A 422 110.64 -39.96 92.15
CA SER A 422 110.36 -41.21 92.86
C SER A 422 111.60 -41.70 93.66
N PRO A 423 111.45 -42.14 94.92
CA PRO A 423 112.56 -42.25 95.88
C PRO A 423 113.62 -43.35 95.63
N THR A 424 113.53 -44.09 94.53
CA THR A 424 114.36 -45.30 94.30
C THR A 424 115.67 -45.04 93.54
N SER A 425 115.92 -43.83 93.02
CA SER A 425 117.12 -43.52 92.23
C SER A 425 118.12 -42.57 92.89
N MET A 426 118.08 -42.39 94.21
CA MET A 426 119.08 -41.59 94.92
C MET A 426 119.72 -42.39 96.07
N LEU A 427 121.06 -42.51 96.02
CA LEU A 427 122.09 -43.09 96.93
C LEU A 427 122.72 -44.39 96.37
N ARG A 428 124.03 -44.50 96.09
CA ARG A 428 125.29 -44.06 96.75
C ARG A 428 126.44 -43.96 95.72
N GLU A 429 127.61 -43.34 95.89
CA GLU A 429 128.34 -42.47 96.87
C GLU A 429 129.63 -42.04 96.10
N SER A 430 130.09 -40.79 96.06
CA SER A 430 130.98 -40.08 97.00
C SER A 430 131.21 -38.66 96.39
N ASP A 431 131.20 -37.48 97.03
CA ASP A 431 131.61 -37.00 98.37
C ASP A 431 130.60 -35.92 98.83
N VAL A 432 129.97 -36.01 100.01
CA VAL A 432 130.41 -35.46 101.33
C VAL A 432 130.63 -33.92 101.35
N ALA A 433 129.62 -33.18 101.83
CA ALA A 433 129.69 -32.32 103.05
C ALA A 433 128.59 -31.23 103.09
N THR A 434 127.61 -31.39 104.01
CA THR A 434 126.83 -30.37 104.78
C THR A 434 126.10 -29.24 104.02
N ALA A 435 124.79 -29.01 104.17
CA ALA A 435 124.02 -28.93 105.41
C ALA A 435 122.49 -29.10 105.23
N LEU A 436 121.84 -29.55 106.32
CA LEU A 436 120.40 -29.78 106.54
C LEU A 436 119.58 -28.50 106.80
N GLY A 437 118.28 -28.55 106.51
CA GLY A 437 117.25 -27.66 107.09
C GLY A 437 115.93 -27.61 106.28
N LEU A 438 115.04 -28.60 106.39
CA LEU A 438 113.81 -28.63 107.23
C LEU A 438 112.54 -27.94 106.64
N VAL A 439 111.54 -28.78 106.30
CA VAL A 439 110.07 -28.63 106.47
C VAL A 439 109.27 -27.60 105.65
N GLY A 440 108.33 -28.13 104.84
CA GLY A 440 106.89 -27.97 105.14
C GLY A 440 106.02 -27.12 104.20
N VAL A 441 104.78 -27.64 104.03
CA VAL A 441 103.50 -26.89 103.90
C VAL A 441 102.84 -26.84 102.50
N LEU A 442 101.81 -27.71 102.37
CA LEU A 442 100.42 -27.49 101.89
C LEU A 442 100.23 -26.93 100.45
N GLY A 443 99.31 -27.43 99.62
CA GLY A 443 98.06 -28.13 99.87
C GLY A 443 96.92 -27.39 99.15
N LEU A 444 96.20 -28.12 98.27
CA LEU A 444 94.81 -27.90 97.83
C LEU A 444 94.43 -26.60 97.07
N GLY A 445 93.85 -26.81 95.88
CA GLY A 445 93.18 -25.77 95.08
C GLY A 445 92.27 -26.39 94.01
N SER A 446 91.32 -27.20 94.46
CA SER A 446 90.28 -27.85 93.66
C SER A 446 89.22 -26.86 93.13
N LEU A 447 88.76 -27.10 91.90
CA LEU A 447 87.34 -27.18 91.54
C LEU A 447 86.48 -25.92 91.82
N GLY A 448 86.35 -25.01 90.85
CA GLY A 448 85.37 -23.92 90.96
C GLY A 448 85.37 -22.88 89.85
N THR A 449 84.99 -23.22 88.60
CA THR A 449 84.56 -22.19 87.61
C THR A 449 83.79 -22.74 86.39
N PHE A 450 83.02 -23.83 86.53
CA PHE A 450 82.26 -24.42 85.41
C PHE A 450 80.74 -24.06 85.38
N LEU A 451 80.24 -23.10 86.17
CA LEU A 451 78.77 -22.96 86.33
C LEU A 451 78.16 -21.54 86.37
N ALA A 452 78.81 -20.49 85.85
CA ALA A 452 78.30 -19.11 86.02
C ALA A 452 78.14 -18.22 84.76
N LEU A 453 78.03 -18.75 83.54
CA LEU A 453 77.64 -17.92 82.36
C LEU A 453 76.50 -18.50 81.49
N ARG A 454 75.75 -19.48 82.00
CA ARG A 454 74.49 -19.98 81.38
C ARG A 454 73.25 -19.11 81.69
N LYS A 455 73.41 -17.84 82.07
CA LYS A 455 72.29 -16.89 82.26
C LYS A 455 72.59 -15.52 81.63
N ARG A 456 72.58 -15.47 80.29
CA ARG A 456 72.34 -14.24 79.50
C ARG A 456 71.78 -14.60 78.12
N ARG A 457 70.63 -15.28 78.12
CA ARG A 457 69.74 -15.42 76.96
C ARG A 457 68.31 -15.55 77.48
N VAL A 458 67.71 -14.44 77.89
CA VAL A 458 66.28 -14.10 77.76
C VAL A 458 66.21 -12.57 77.86
N GLN A 459 65.37 -11.94 77.02
CA GLN A 459 65.09 -10.51 76.84
C GLN A 459 66.04 -9.70 75.93
N ALA A 460 65.76 -9.77 74.63
CA ALA A 460 65.54 -8.58 73.79
C ALA A 460 64.64 -8.96 72.59
N GLN A 461 63.37 -9.20 72.88
CA GLN A 461 62.28 -8.87 71.94
C GLN A 461 61.75 -7.50 72.39
N THR A 462 61.82 -6.51 71.50
CA THR A 462 60.83 -5.43 71.23
C THR A 462 61.55 -4.25 70.57
N SER A 463 61.57 -4.23 69.23
CA SER A 463 61.16 -3.11 68.35
C SER A 463 61.24 -3.58 66.91
#